data_AF-A0A956UTU5-F1
#
_entry.id   AF-A0A956UTU5-F1
#
_cell.length_a   1.000
_cell.length_b   1.000
_cell.length_c   1.000
_cell.angle_alpha   90.00
_cell.angle_beta   90.00
_cell.angle_gamma   90.00
#
_symmetry.space_group_name_H-M   'P 1'
#
loop_
_entity.id
_entity.type
_entity.pdbx_description
1 polymer ?
#
loop_
_entity_poly.entity_id
_entity_poly.type
_entity_poly.pdbx_seq_one_letter_code
_entity_poly.pdbx_strand_id
1 'polypeptide(L)' 'MNTPVTPWVLAGRILSILGMGFTAASAILLAIIPSFWALVAAAAFVPFLGMIVLVERYSAKHGLIGPPEPLSADEDD' A
#
# COMPACT_ATOMS: atom_id res chain seq x y z
N MET A 1 7.92 9.30 18.21
CA MET A 1 7.88 7.94 17.66
C MET A 1 8.47 7.99 16.25
N ASN A 2 9.79 7.80 16.11
CA ASN A 2 10.44 7.70 14.80
C ASN A 2 10.13 6.31 14.25
N THR A 3 9.04 6.19 13.50
CA THR A 3 8.79 4.97 12.75
C THR A 3 9.86 4.86 11.65
N PRO A 4 10.54 3.71 11.52
CA PRO A 4 11.57 3.46 10.50
C PRO A 4 11.02 3.35 9.07
N VAL A 5 9.85 3.95 8.83
CA VAL A 5 9.10 3.89 7.58
C VAL A 5 8.77 5.32 7.18
N THR A 6 9.16 5.71 5.98
CA THR A 6 8.87 7.06 5.49
C THR A 6 7.35 7.27 5.39
N PRO A 7 6.81 8.43 5.85
CA PRO A 7 5.36 8.66 5.90
C PRO A 7 4.64 8.47 4.56
N TRP A 8 5.32 8.75 3.45
CA TRP A 8 4.79 8.54 2.10
C TRP A 8 4.56 7.07 1.74
N VAL A 9 5.40 6.16 2.22
CA VAL A 9 5.23 4.71 2.01
C VAL A 9 4.00 4.21 2.75
N LEU A 10 3.80 4.70 3.98
CA LEU A 10 2.62 4.37 4.76
C LEU A 10 1.34 4.91 4.10
N ALA A 11 1.35 6.16 3.65
CA ALA A 11 0.23 6.76 2.94
C ALA A 11 -0.12 5.98 1.65
N GLY A 12 0.89 5.59 0.86
CA GLY A 12 0.70 4.79 -0.35
C GLY A 12 0.06 3.43 -0.08
N ARG A 13 0.47 2.75 1.01
CA ARG A 13 -0.15 1.48 1.44
C ARG A 13 -1.61 1.66 1.83
N ILE A 14 -1.90 2.66 2.68
CA ILE A 14 -3.26 2.94 3.16
C ILE A 14 -4.17 3.25 1.96
N LEU A 15 -3.74 4.13 1.06
CA LEU A 15 -4.52 4.50 -0.12
C LEU A 15 -4.78 3.29 -1.03
N SER A 16 -3.77 2.44 -1.24
CA SER A 16 -3.91 1.22 -2.04
C SER A 16 -4.91 0.24 -1.43
N ILE A 17 -4.81 -0.01 -0.12
CA ILE A 17 -5.69 -0.93 0.60
C ILE A 17 -7.14 -0.44 0.55
N LEU A 18 -7.36 0.86 0.80
CA LEU A 18 -8.69 1.47 0.72
C LEU A 18 -9.28 1.37 -0.69
N GLY A 19 -8.49 1.70 -1.72
CA GLY A 19 -8.92 1.62 -3.11
C GLY A 19 -9.23 0.19 -3.56
N MET A 20 -8.37 -0.77 -3.21
CA MET A 20 -8.60 -2.20 -3.49
C MET A 20 -9.85 -2.72 -2.79
N GLY A 21 -10.03 -2.42 -1.50
CA GLY A 21 -11.21 -2.84 -0.74
C GLY A 21 -12.51 -2.27 -1.31
N PHE A 22 -12.53 -0.97 -1.63
CA PHE A 22 -13.71 -0.31 -2.19
C PHE A 22 -14.08 -0.83 -3.59
N THR A 23 -13.09 -0.97 -4.47
CA THR A 23 -13.31 -1.46 -5.83
C THR A 23 -13.72 -2.93 -5.85
N ALA A 24 -13.13 -3.77 -4.99
CA ALA A 24 -13.53 -5.16 -4.83
C ALA A 24 -14.97 -5.29 -4.27
N ALA A 25 -15.32 -4.53 -3.23
CA ALA A 25 -16.68 -4.52 -2.68
C ALA A 25 -17.71 -4.09 -3.73
N SER A 26 -17.41 -3.04 -4.49
CA SER A 26 -18.26 -2.54 -5.57
C SER A 26 -18.41 -3.58 -6.70
N ALA A 27 -17.32 -4.27 -7.07
CA ALA A 27 -17.36 -5.34 -8.07
C ALA A 27 -18.25 -6.50 -7.62
N ILE A 28 -18.13 -6.94 -6.36
CA ILE A 28 -18.96 -8.01 -5.79
C ILE A 28 -20.43 -7.60 -5.80
N LEU A 29 -20.75 -6.39 -5.34
CA LEU A 29 -22.13 -5.89 -5.31
C LEU A 29 -22.75 -5.82 -6.72
N LEU A 30 -21.99 -5.38 -7.72
CA LEU A 30 -22.45 -5.31 -9.11
C LEU A 30 -22.53 -6.69 -9.79
N ALA A 31 -21.73 -7.66 -9.34
CA ALA A 31 -21.82 -9.04 -9.81
C ALA A 31 -23.09 -9.73 -9.31
N ILE A 32 -23.64 -9.33 -8.15
CA ILE A 32 -24.92 -9.83 -7.61
C ILE A 32 -26.12 -9.34 -8.44
N ILE A 33 -26.09 -8.10 -8.93
CA ILE A 33 -27.16 -7.48 -9.75
C ILE A 33 -26.76 -7.52 -11.23
N PRO A 34 -26.38 -8.70 -11.75
CA PRO A 34 -25.41 -8.95 -12.82
C PRO A 34 -25.24 -7.80 -13.82
N SER A 35 -24.36 -6.86 -13.48
CA SER A 35 -24.14 -5.64 -14.24
C SER A 35 -22.79 -5.67 -14.94
N PHE A 36 -22.73 -5.20 -16.19
CA PHE A 36 -21.46 -5.06 -16.93
C PHE A 36 -20.45 -4.16 -16.18
N TRP A 37 -20.95 -3.24 -15.37
CA TRP A 37 -20.13 -2.36 -14.53
C TRP A 37 -19.32 -3.12 -13.47
N ALA A 38 -19.66 -4.38 -13.16
CA ALA A 38 -18.86 -5.24 -12.29
C ALA A 38 -17.43 -5.45 -12.84
N LEU A 39 -17.29 -5.60 -14.17
CA LEU A 39 -15.98 -5.74 -14.82
C LEU A 39 -15.17 -4.44 -14.73
N VAL A 40 -15.83 -3.29 -14.88
CA VAL A 40 -15.20 -1.98 -14.76
C VAL A 40 -14.73 -1.75 -13.32
N ALA A 41 -15.56 -2.08 -12.34
CA ALA A 41 -15.21 -2.00 -10.92
C ALA A 41 -14.05 -2.96 -10.58
N ALA A 42 -14.05 -4.17 -11.13
CA ALA A 42 -12.94 -5.11 -10.97
C ALA A 42 -11.65 -4.60 -11.64
N ALA A 43 -11.74 -3.99 -12.82
CA ALA A 43 -10.59 -3.40 -13.49
C ALA A 43 -10.00 -2.22 -12.70
N ALA A 44 -10.85 -1.46 -11.99
CA ALA A 44 -10.41 -0.37 -11.11
C ALA A 44 -9.58 -0.85 -9.90
N PHE A 45 -9.57 -2.16 -9.60
CA PHE A 45 -8.66 -2.75 -8.60
C PHE A 45 -7.19 -2.68 -9.03
N VAL A 46 -6.93 -2.85 -10.32
CA VAL A 46 -5.57 -2.97 -10.89
C VAL A 46 -4.67 -1.77 -10.59
N PRO A 47 -5.10 -0.49 -10.75
CA PRO A 47 -4.23 0.64 -10.42
C PRO A 47 -3.82 0.66 -8.93
N PHE A 48 -4.70 0.27 -8.00
CA PHE A 48 -4.36 0.22 -6.58
C PHE A 48 -3.44 -0.96 -6.24
N LEU A 49 -3.64 -2.11 -6.89
CA LEU A 49 -2.71 -3.23 -6.81
C LEU A 49 -1.33 -2.86 -7.38
N GLY A 50 -1.29 -2.15 -8.50
CA GLY A 50 -0.05 -1.66 -9.08
C GLY A 50 0.66 -0.68 -8.15
N MET A 51 -0.08 0.23 -7.52
CA MET A 51 0.48 1.21 -6.58
C MET A 51 1.13 0.53 -5.38
N ILE A 52 0.47 -0.45 -4.74
CA ILE A 52 1.06 -1.13 -3.57
C ILE A 52 2.33 -1.89 -3.96
N VAL A 53 2.32 -2.60 -5.10
CA VAL A 53 3.50 -3.32 -5.61
C VAL A 53 4.64 -2.36 -5.91
N LEU A 54 4.35 -1.20 -6.50
CA LEU A 54 5.36 -0.18 -6.81
C LEU A 54 5.96 0.40 -5.52
N VAL A 55 5.11 0.76 -4.56
CA VAL A 55 5.53 1.29 -3.26
C VAL A 55 6.42 0.27 -2.55
N GLU A 56 6.02 -0.99 -2.49
CA GLU A 56 6.79 -2.05 -1.84
C GLU A 56 8.15 -2.27 -2.51
N ARG A 57 8.18 -2.37 -3.84
CA ARG A 57 9.44 -2.50 -4.60
C ARG A 57 10.35 -1.28 -4.39
N TYR A 58 9.78 -0.09 -4.39
CA TYR A 58 10.55 1.14 -4.20
C TYR A 58 11.12 1.23 -2.79
N SER A 59 10.31 0.94 -1.76
CA SER A 59 10.75 0.92 -0.37
C SER A 59 11.83 -0.12 -0.10
N ALA A 60 11.68 -1.32 -0.65
CA ALA A 60 12.68 -2.38 -0.54
C ALA A 60 14.02 -1.99 -1.20
N LYS A 61 13.97 -1.33 -2.37
CA LYS A 61 15.17 -0.89 -3.08
C LYS A 61 15.93 0.25 -2.38
N HIS A 62 15.21 1.16 -1.72
CA HIS A 62 15.81 2.36 -1.12
C HIS A 62 16.03 2.24 0.40
N GLY A 63 15.86 1.05 0.98
CA GLY A 63 16.08 0.84 2.42
C GLY A 63 15.16 1.68 3.31
N LEU A 64 14.02 2.14 2.79
CA LEU A 64 13.05 2.97 3.52
C LEU A 64 12.24 2.17 4.55
N ILE A 65 12.59 0.89 4.70
CA ILE A 65 12.10 -0.11 5.64
C ILE A 65 13.36 -0.88 6.06
N GLY A 66 13.94 -0.52 7.21
CA GLY A 66 15.12 -1.19 7.76
C GLY A 66 15.03 -1.28 9.28
N PRO A 67 15.69 -2.27 9.92
CA PRO A 67 15.81 -2.31 11.38
C PRO A 67 16.42 -0.99 11.85
N PRO A 68 16.07 -0.47 13.04
CA PRO A 68 16.77 0.68 13.59
C PRO A 68 18.27 0.35 13.56
N GLU A 69 19.08 1.22 12.94
CA GLU A 69 20.52 1.16 13.18
C GLU A 69 20.71 1.09 14.69
N PRO A 70 21.48 0.11 15.22
CA PRO A 70 21.80 0.13 16.63
C PRO A 70 22.46 1.48 16.90
N LEU A 71 21.83 2.29 17.74
CA LEU A 71 22.44 3.48 18.34
C LEU A 71 23.84 3.05 18.75
N SER A 72 24.85 3.54 18.04
CA SER A 72 26.26 3.35 18.39
C SER A 72 26.39 3.79 19.84
N ALA A 73 26.65 2.81 20.69
CA ALA A 73 26.87 2.96 22.11
C ALA A 73 28.28 3.52 22.30
N ASP A 74 28.50 4.78 21.91
CA ASP A 74 29.74 5.51 22.15
C ASP A 74 29.43 7.01 22.16
N GLU A 75 29.14 7.53 23.35
CA GLU A 75 29.55 8.86 23.84
C GLU A 75 29.13 8.93 25.32
N ASP A 76 29.70 8.01 26.12
CA ASP A 76 30.05 8.31 27.51
C ASP A 76 31.33 9.15 27.43
N ASP A 77 31.24 10.45 27.76
CA ASP A 77 32.29 11.27 28.37
C ASP A 77 31.70 12.58 28.94
#